data_AF-M1EEW1-F1
#
_entry.id   AF-M1EEW1-F1
#
_cell.length_a   1.000
_cell.length_b   1.000
_cell.length_c   1.000
_cell.angle_alpha   90.00
_cell.angle_beta   90.00
_cell.angle_gamma   90.00
#
_symmetry.space_group_name_H-M   'P 1'
#
loop_
_entity.id
_entity.type
_entity.pdbx_description
1 polymer ?
#
loop_
_entity_poly.entity_id
_entity_poly.type
_entity_poly.pdbx_seq_one_letter_code
_entity_poly.pdbx_strand_id
1 'polypeptide(L)'
;VRKELEVNGIEFYPQKEFDEDLEDKTENDKIRQESMPFAVVGSDKEYQVNGKRVLGRKTPWGIIEVENLNHCEFALLRDFVIRTHLQDLKEVTHNIHYETYRAKRLNDNGGLPPVSVDTEESHDSNP
;
A
#
# COMPACT_ATOMS: atom_id res chain seq x y z
N VAL A 1 6.44 17.85 -1.97
CA VAL A 1 6.05 16.42 -2.12
C VAL A 1 5.94 15.96 -3.57
N ARG A 2 4.84 16.19 -4.33
CA ARG A 2 4.68 15.61 -5.70
C ARG A 2 5.89 15.84 -6.62
N LYS A 3 6.38 17.08 -6.69
CA LYS A 3 7.58 17.43 -7.47
C LYS A 3 8.85 16.71 -7.01
N GLU A 4 8.98 16.47 -5.71
CA GLU A 4 10.15 15.75 -5.17
C GLU A 4 10.09 14.27 -5.49
N LEU A 5 8.90 13.64 -5.45
CA LEU A 5 8.73 12.24 -5.87
C LEU A 5 9.18 12.06 -7.33
N GLU A 6 8.75 12.97 -8.21
CA GLU A 6 9.15 12.98 -9.62
C GLU A 6 10.67 13.16 -9.79
N VAL A 7 11.25 14.20 -9.17
CA VAL A 7 12.69 14.52 -9.31
C VAL A 7 13.58 13.38 -8.81
N ASN A 8 13.13 12.60 -7.83
CA ASN A 8 13.87 11.48 -7.28
C ASN A 8 13.52 10.14 -7.92
N GLY A 9 12.64 10.10 -8.93
CA GLY A 9 12.23 8.86 -9.57
C GLY A 9 11.56 7.87 -8.61
N ILE A 10 10.81 8.38 -7.62
CA ILE A 10 10.09 7.53 -6.67
C ILE A 10 8.76 7.13 -7.27
N GLU A 11 8.63 5.84 -7.58
CA GLU A 11 7.37 5.25 -8.03
C GLU A 11 6.38 5.11 -6.86
N PHE A 12 5.13 5.49 -7.12
CA PHE A 12 4.03 5.34 -6.19
C PHE A 12 2.74 4.99 -6.94
N TYR A 13 1.87 4.25 -6.27
CA TYR A 13 0.59 3.83 -6.83
C TYR A 13 -0.40 5.00 -6.94
N PRO A 14 -1.19 5.13 -8.03
CA PRO A 14 -1.23 4.25 -9.20
C PRO A 14 -0.16 4.64 -10.24
N GLN A 15 0.69 3.70 -10.63
CA GLN A 15 1.78 3.95 -11.59
C GLN A 15 1.23 4.12 -13.00
N LYS A 16 1.74 5.13 -13.73
CA LYS A 16 1.30 5.44 -15.11
C LYS A 16 1.50 4.30 -16.10
N GLU A 17 2.46 3.41 -15.85
CA GLU A 17 2.73 2.25 -16.70
C GLU A 17 1.67 1.16 -16.61
N PHE A 18 0.78 1.21 -15.60
CA PHE A 18 -0.30 0.25 -15.39
C PHE A 18 -1.69 0.80 -15.73
N ASP A 19 -1.79 2.04 -16.27
CA ASP A 19 -3.08 2.53 -16.77
C ASP A 19 -3.50 1.68 -18.01
N GLU A 20 -4.63 0.97 -17.95
CA GLU A 20 -5.03 0.01 -19.00
C GLU A 20 -5.65 0.70 -20.22
N ASP A 21 -6.44 1.74 -19.98
CA ASP A 21 -7.12 2.51 -21.02
C ASP A 21 -7.16 4.04 -20.74
N LEU A 22 -7.88 4.78 -21.58
CA LEU A 22 -7.97 6.24 -21.46
C LEU A 22 -8.82 6.69 -20.26
N GLU A 23 -9.80 5.89 -19.85
CA GLU A 23 -10.64 6.15 -18.69
C GLU A 23 -9.79 6.02 -17.42
N ASP A 24 -9.09 4.90 -17.26
CA ASP A 24 -8.15 4.65 -16.17
C ASP A 24 -7.10 5.75 -16.06
N LYS A 25 -6.47 6.10 -17.20
CA LYS A 25 -5.48 7.18 -17.23
C LYS A 25 -6.06 8.50 -16.72
N THR A 26 -7.30 8.82 -17.12
CA THR A 26 -7.96 10.07 -16.73
C THR A 26 -8.29 10.09 -15.24
N GLU A 27 -8.78 8.98 -14.70
CA GLU A 27 -9.07 8.85 -13.27
C GLU A 27 -7.78 8.87 -12.43
N ASN A 28 -6.80 8.07 -12.80
CA ASN A 28 -5.52 7.97 -12.11
C ASN A 28 -4.72 9.27 -12.19
N ASP A 29 -4.79 10.02 -13.29
CA ASP A 29 -4.14 11.34 -13.38
C ASP A 29 -4.75 12.35 -12.40
N LYS A 30 -6.08 12.35 -12.20
CA LYS A 30 -6.69 13.19 -11.15
C LYS A 30 -6.17 12.81 -9.78
N ILE A 31 -6.05 11.52 -9.48
CA ILE A 31 -5.53 11.05 -8.20
C ILE A 31 -4.07 11.46 -8.00
N ARG A 32 -3.22 11.26 -9.02
CA ARG A 32 -1.79 11.61 -8.99
C ARG A 32 -1.55 13.11 -8.90
N GLN A 33 -2.32 13.92 -9.61
CA GLN A 33 -2.06 15.36 -9.78
C GLN A 33 -2.82 16.22 -8.78
N GLU A 34 -4.00 15.81 -8.35
CA GLU A 34 -4.88 16.59 -7.48
C GLU A 34 -4.90 16.02 -6.07
N SER A 35 -5.22 14.73 -5.91
CA SER A 35 -5.49 14.12 -4.59
C SER A 35 -4.25 13.72 -3.80
N MET A 36 -3.18 13.24 -4.44
CA MET A 36 -2.01 12.72 -3.72
C MET A 36 -0.93 13.78 -3.49
N PRO A 37 -0.25 13.77 -2.33
CA PRO A 37 -0.48 12.89 -1.19
C PRO A 37 -1.73 13.30 -0.39
N PHE A 38 -2.49 12.31 0.11
CA PHE A 38 -3.68 12.58 0.93
C PHE A 38 -3.31 13.19 2.29
N ALA A 39 -3.84 14.39 2.58
CA ALA A 39 -3.73 15.07 3.85
C ALA A 39 -4.75 14.54 4.87
N VAL A 40 -4.39 13.48 5.58
CA VAL A 40 -5.32 12.75 6.47
C VAL A 40 -5.20 13.12 7.95
N VAL A 41 -6.31 12.97 8.67
CA VAL A 41 -6.35 12.98 10.13
C VAL A 41 -6.90 11.64 10.61
N GLY A 42 -6.20 10.98 11.52
CA GLY A 42 -6.65 9.73 12.13
C GLY A 42 -7.36 9.94 13.47
N SER A 43 -8.39 9.13 13.73
CA SER A 43 -9.00 8.96 15.05
C SER A 43 -9.70 7.62 15.17
N ASP A 44 -9.65 7.04 16.36
CA ASP A 44 -10.41 5.88 16.83
C ASP A 44 -11.56 6.28 17.76
N LYS A 45 -11.76 7.59 17.99
CA LYS A 45 -12.76 8.13 18.91
C LYS A 45 -13.96 8.71 18.18
N GLU A 46 -15.13 8.45 18.73
CA GLU A 46 -16.40 8.98 18.26
C GLU A 46 -16.85 10.18 19.10
N TYR A 47 -17.48 11.14 18.44
CA TYR A 47 -18.09 12.32 19.05
C TYR A 47 -19.47 12.59 18.43
N GLN A 48 -20.30 13.36 19.12
CA GLN A 48 -21.59 13.80 18.59
C GLN A 48 -21.48 15.24 18.06
N VAL A 49 -21.72 15.41 16.76
CA VAL A 49 -21.69 16.70 16.05
C VAL A 49 -22.99 16.83 15.27
N ASN A 50 -23.73 17.93 15.45
CA ASN A 50 -25.03 18.16 14.79
C ASN A 50 -26.02 16.99 14.92
N GLY A 51 -26.02 16.33 16.09
CA GLY A 51 -26.86 15.16 16.38
C GLY A 51 -26.37 13.84 15.77
N LYS A 52 -25.35 13.84 14.90
CA LYS A 52 -24.77 12.65 14.28
C LYS A 52 -23.51 12.20 15.03
N ARG A 53 -23.35 10.89 15.16
CA ARG A 53 -22.12 10.28 15.67
C ARG A 53 -21.09 10.22 14.54
N VAL A 54 -19.90 10.75 14.79
CA VAL A 54 -18.83 10.88 13.81
C VAL A 54 -17.49 10.49 14.42
N LEU A 55 -16.60 9.87 13.63
CA LEU A 55 -15.19 9.74 14.01
C LEU A 55 -14.55 11.12 13.98
N GLY A 56 -13.84 11.48 15.06
CA GLY A 56 -13.26 12.82 15.15
C GLY A 56 -12.05 12.92 16.05
N ARG A 57 -11.18 13.89 15.81
CA ARG A 57 -10.04 14.21 16.67
C ARG A 57 -10.38 15.48 17.46
N LYS A 58 -10.58 15.33 18.78
CA LYS A 58 -10.79 16.47 19.67
C LYS A 58 -9.49 17.21 19.96
N THR A 59 -9.50 18.51 19.74
CA THR A 59 -8.42 19.45 20.05
C THR A 59 -8.97 20.52 21.02
N PRO A 60 -8.12 21.39 21.58
CA PRO A 60 -8.60 22.56 22.34
C PRO A 60 -9.50 23.50 21.52
N TRP A 61 -9.37 23.51 20.19
CA TRP A 61 -10.10 24.42 19.29
C TRP A 61 -11.35 23.82 18.65
N GLY A 62 -11.64 22.55 18.91
CA GLY A 62 -12.82 21.89 18.37
C GLY A 62 -12.58 20.44 17.99
N ILE A 63 -13.54 19.87 17.25
CA ILE A 63 -13.51 18.48 16.80
C ILE A 63 -13.27 18.49 15.30
N ILE A 64 -12.18 17.85 14.88
CA ILE A 64 -11.90 17.59 13.47
C ILE A 64 -12.63 16.30 13.10
N GLU A 65 -13.73 16.39 12.38
CA GLU A 65 -14.45 15.22 11.84
C GLU A 65 -13.61 14.54 10.75
N VAL A 66 -13.22 13.28 10.98
CA VAL A 66 -12.26 12.56 10.12
C VAL A 66 -12.84 12.27 8.73
N GLU A 67 -14.13 11.97 8.64
CA GLU A 67 -14.76 11.62 7.36
C GLU A 67 -15.35 12.84 6.62
N ASN A 68 -15.17 14.05 7.16
CA ASN A 68 -15.66 15.29 6.54
C ASN A 68 -14.57 15.86 5.60
N LEU A 69 -14.86 15.93 4.29
CA LEU A 69 -13.94 16.44 3.28
C LEU A 69 -13.56 17.92 3.47
N ASN A 70 -14.36 18.68 4.23
CA ASN A 70 -14.01 20.06 4.59
C ASN A 70 -12.93 20.13 5.68
N HIS A 71 -12.57 19.01 6.32
CA HIS A 71 -11.60 18.94 7.41
C HIS A 71 -10.31 18.21 7.03
N CYS A 72 -10.42 17.08 6.33
CA CYS A 72 -9.26 16.32 5.84
C CYS A 72 -9.64 15.36 4.71
N GLU A 73 -8.64 14.73 4.10
CA GLU A 73 -8.81 13.88 2.91
C GLU A 73 -8.91 12.37 3.25
N PHE A 74 -9.17 12.02 4.52
CA PHE A 74 -9.28 10.60 4.91
C PHE A 74 -10.38 9.86 4.14
N ALA A 75 -11.52 10.51 3.89
CA ALA A 75 -12.59 9.89 3.10
C ALA A 75 -12.16 9.59 1.65
N LEU A 76 -11.30 10.43 1.06
CA LEU A 76 -10.72 10.18 -0.26
C LEU A 76 -9.77 8.99 -0.23
N LEU A 77 -8.85 8.94 0.76
CA LEU A 77 -7.94 7.81 0.94
C LEU A 77 -8.70 6.49 1.15
N ARG A 78 -9.72 6.52 2.02
CA ARG A 78 -10.58 5.35 2.28
C ARG A 78 -11.22 4.89 0.98
N ASP A 79 -11.93 5.78 0.28
CA ASP A 79 -12.68 5.39 -0.90
C ASP A 79 -11.75 4.93 -2.04
N PHE A 80 -10.59 5.58 -2.18
CA PHE A 80 -9.51 5.14 -3.07
C PHE A 80 -9.10 3.69 -2.78
N VAL A 81 -8.65 3.39 -1.56
CA VAL A 81 -8.08 2.06 -1.24
C VAL A 81 -9.14 0.96 -1.17
N ILE A 82 -10.29 1.20 -0.54
CA ILE A 82 -11.24 0.12 -0.22
C ILE A 82 -12.46 0.06 -1.14
N ARG A 83 -12.71 1.05 -1.99
CA ARG A 83 -13.87 1.04 -2.90
C ARG A 83 -13.46 0.98 -4.36
N THR A 84 -12.59 1.87 -4.82
CA THR A 84 -12.31 2.01 -6.25
C THR A 84 -11.07 1.23 -6.69
N HIS A 85 -9.99 1.21 -5.90
CA HIS A 85 -8.69 0.67 -6.33
C HIS A 85 -8.26 -0.61 -5.60
N LEU A 86 -9.12 -1.21 -4.76
CA LEU A 86 -8.78 -2.40 -3.97
C LEU A 86 -8.30 -3.56 -4.87
N GLN A 87 -9.01 -3.79 -5.97
CA GLN A 87 -8.72 -4.93 -6.85
C GLN A 87 -7.46 -4.69 -7.67
N ASP A 88 -7.31 -3.50 -8.26
CA ASP A 88 -6.09 -3.14 -8.99
C ASP A 88 -4.84 -3.17 -8.08
N LEU A 89 -4.92 -2.67 -6.84
CA LEU A 89 -3.85 -2.81 -5.83
C LEU A 89 -3.43 -4.27 -5.63
N LYS A 90 -4.39 -5.21 -5.60
CA LYS A 90 -4.10 -6.64 -5.46
C LYS A 90 -3.47 -7.20 -6.73
N GLU A 91 -3.91 -6.77 -7.90
CA GLU A 91 -3.41 -7.22 -9.19
C GLU A 91 -1.97 -6.76 -9.43
N VAL A 92 -1.66 -5.48 -9.19
CA VAL A 92 -0.28 -4.97 -9.20
C VAL A 92 0.58 -5.72 -8.19
N THR A 93 0.07 -5.96 -6.97
CA THR A 93 0.82 -6.72 -5.96
C THR A 93 1.11 -8.15 -6.42
N HIS A 94 0.14 -8.84 -7.02
CA HIS A 94 0.30 -10.23 -7.45
C HIS A 94 1.16 -10.35 -8.70
N ASN A 95 0.81 -9.62 -9.76
CA ASN A 95 1.38 -9.77 -11.09
C ASN A 95 2.74 -9.09 -11.23
N ILE A 96 3.00 -8.03 -10.46
CA ILE A 96 4.25 -7.28 -10.54
C ILE A 96 5.14 -7.59 -9.35
N HIS A 97 4.72 -7.22 -8.14
CA HIS A 97 5.61 -7.30 -6.98
C HIS A 97 5.90 -8.75 -6.57
N TYR A 98 4.88 -9.60 -6.50
CA TYR A 98 5.04 -11.01 -6.14
C TYR A 98 5.74 -11.79 -7.25
N GLU A 99 5.36 -11.65 -8.53
CA GLU A 99 6.07 -12.37 -9.60
C GLU A 99 7.53 -11.90 -9.75
N THR A 100 7.84 -10.62 -9.54
CA THR A 100 9.23 -10.13 -9.49
C THR A 100 10.01 -10.82 -8.36
N TYR A 101 9.42 -10.92 -7.18
CA TYR A 101 10.03 -11.62 -6.05
C TYR A 101 10.20 -13.12 -6.35
N ARG A 102 9.18 -13.76 -6.93
CA ARG A 102 9.18 -15.18 -7.28
C ARG A 102 10.28 -15.50 -8.30
N ALA A 103 10.41 -14.70 -9.35
CA ALA A 103 11.45 -14.86 -10.37
C ALA A 103 12.86 -14.73 -9.75
N LYS A 104 13.09 -13.72 -8.91
CA LYS A 104 14.36 -13.55 -8.19
C LYS A 104 14.68 -14.77 -7.32
N ARG A 105 13.72 -15.23 -6.51
CA ARG A 105 13.89 -16.39 -5.64
C ARG A 105 14.18 -17.68 -6.39
N LEU A 106 13.50 -17.91 -7.51
CA LEU A 106 13.75 -19.10 -8.33
C LEU A 106 15.12 -19.06 -8.98
N ASN A 107 15.61 -17.88 -9.38
CA ASN A 107 16.95 -17.74 -9.93
C ASN A 107 18.03 -17.91 -8.85
N ASP A 108 17.83 -17.34 -7.66
CA ASP A 108 18.76 -17.45 -6.54
C ASP A 108 18.83 -18.89 -6.00
N ASN A 109 17.69 -19.59 -5.92
CA ASN A 109 17.62 -20.98 -5.48
C ASN A 109 17.91 -21.99 -6.61
N GLY A 110 17.85 -21.56 -7.88
CA GLY A 110 18.16 -22.37 -9.06
C GLY A 110 19.65 -22.64 -9.27
N GLY A 111 20.50 -22.13 -8.37
CA GLY A 111 21.95 -22.30 -8.37
C GLY A 111 22.55 -22.90 -7.09
N LEU A 112 21.77 -23.54 -6.21
CA LEU A 112 22.33 -24.21 -5.03
C LEU A 112 22.71 -25.68 -5.31
N PRO A 113 23.92 -26.13 -4.92
CA PRO A 113 24.36 -27.53 -4.99
C PRO A 113 23.57 -28.40 -3.99
N PRO A 114 23.56 -29.74 -4.14
CA PRO A 114 22.69 -30.63 -3.37
C PRO A 114 22.87 -30.41 -1.88
N VAL A 115 21.74 -30.44 -1.16
CA VAL A 115 21.73 -30.53 0.31
C VAL A 115 22.65 -31.67 0.69
N SER A 116 23.81 -31.35 1.25
CA SER A 116 24.68 -32.31 1.89
C SER A 116 23.91 -32.86 3.09
N VAL A 117 23.39 -34.07 2.95
CA VAL A 117 22.91 -34.85 4.08
C VAL A 117 24.12 -35.09 4.96
N ASP A 118 24.11 -34.50 6.14
CA ASP A 118 25.20 -34.59 7.11
C ASP A 118 25.57 -36.07 7.35
N THR A 119 26.87 -36.31 7.34
CA THR A 119 27.47 -37.59 7.65
C THR A 119 27.32 -37.82 9.15
N GLU A 120 26.37 -38.65 9.59
CA GLU A 120 26.44 -39.22 10.93
C GLU A 120 27.49 -40.33 10.95
N GLU A 121 28.73 -39.94 11.25
CA GLU A 121 29.68 -40.79 11.95
C GLU A 121 29.06 -41.17 13.30
N SER A 122 28.52 -42.38 13.40
CA SER A 122 28.38 -43.06 14.69
C SER A 122 29.54 -44.05 14.83
N HIS A 123 30.63 -43.52 15.36
CA HIS A 123 31.55 -44.29 16.18
C HIS A 123 30.72 -44.91 17.32
N ASP A 124 30.58 -46.23 17.33
CA ASP A 124 30.64 -46.92 18.61
C ASP A 124 31.40 -48.23 18.48
N SER A 125 32.57 -48.23 19.09
CA SER A 125 33.44 -49.40 19.20
C SER A 125 33.13 -50.14 20.49
N ASN A 126 32.71 -51.39 20.30
CA ASN A 126 33.12 -52.55 21.08
C ASN A 126 32.45 -52.81 22.45
N PRO A 127 32.42 -54.09 22.87
CA PRO A 127 33.60 -54.71 23.48
C PRO A 127 34.15 -55.95 22.77
#